data_AF-A0AAU0RBW6-F1
#
_entry.id   AF-A0AAU0RBW6-F1
#
_cell.length_a   1.000
_cell.length_b   1.000
_cell.length_c   1.000
_cell.angle_alpha   90.00
_cell.angle_beta   90.00
_cell.angle_gamma   90.00
#
_symmetry.space_group_name_H-M   'P 1'
#
loop_
_entity.id
_entity.type
_entity.pdbx_description
1 polymer ?
#
loop_
_entity_poly.entity_id
_entity_poly.type
_entity_poly.pdbx_seq_one_letter_code
_entity_poly.pdbx_strand_id
1 'polypeptide(L)'
;MCQNNCSIASFLPKVSYTFDASAKTVAVQDGSTYGSGDGLKKVHIKVHDQFGNEKRDTITTTGSGGAKTIDVSTLNLSKPLNITATVITNKDFHADGSAFHIQAAGDLAGWDKK
;
A
#
# COMPACT_ATOMS: atom_id res chain seq x y z
N MET A 1 -24.19 3.01 22.08
CA MET A 1 -24.41 3.62 20.75
C MET A 1 -23.09 4.24 20.32
N CYS A 2 -22.37 3.65 19.37
CA CYS A 2 -21.04 4.13 19.02
C CYS A 2 -21.14 5.00 17.75
N GLN A 3 -21.25 6.31 17.97
CA GLN A 3 -21.23 7.31 16.90
C GLN A 3 -19.77 7.63 16.54
N ASN A 4 -19.49 7.66 15.23
CA ASN A 4 -18.24 8.01 14.55
C ASN A 4 -16.99 7.11 14.71
N ASN A 5 -16.74 6.46 15.85
CA ASN A 5 -15.51 5.64 16.03
C ASN A 5 -15.69 4.13 15.79
N CYS A 6 -16.91 3.64 15.62
CA CYS A 6 -17.14 2.20 15.42
C CYS A 6 -16.76 1.71 14.01
N SER A 7 -16.89 2.58 13.00
CA SER A 7 -16.63 2.22 11.60
C SER A 7 -15.13 2.08 11.30
N ILE A 8 -14.28 2.96 11.85
CA ILE A 8 -12.82 2.90 11.65
C ILE A 8 -12.17 1.71 12.37
N ALA A 9 -12.81 1.20 13.42
CA ALA A 9 -12.35 0.02 14.15
C ALA A 9 -12.47 -1.25 13.29
N SER A 10 -13.51 -1.33 12.44
CA SER A 10 -13.72 -2.44 11.51
C SER A 10 -12.88 -2.36 10.23
N PHE A 11 -12.21 -1.23 10.00
CA PHE A 11 -11.26 -1.08 8.91
C PHE A 11 -9.86 -1.53 9.36
N LEU A 12 -9.39 -2.63 8.75
CA LEU A 12 -8.05 -3.16 8.97
C LEU A 12 -7.26 -3.05 7.66
N PRO A 13 -6.45 -1.99 7.51
CA PRO A 13 -5.61 -1.82 6.34
C PRO A 13 -4.52 -2.89 6.30
N LYS A 14 -4.28 -3.44 5.13
CA LYS A 14 -3.21 -4.39 4.87
C LYS A 14 -2.82 -4.30 3.41
N VAL A 15 -1.55 -3.99 3.17
CA VAL A 15 -0.96 -3.98 1.83
C VAL A 15 0.32 -4.76 1.91
N SER A 16 0.45 -5.78 1.06
CA SER A 16 1.68 -6.57 0.92
C SER A 16 2.44 -6.13 -0.32
N TYR A 17 3.74 -6.36 -0.29
CA TYR A 17 4.62 -6.10 -1.41
C TYR A 17 5.61 -7.25 -1.62
N THR A 18 6.05 -7.41 -2.86
CA THR A 18 7.08 -8.36 -3.27
C THR A 18 8.06 -7.64 -4.17
N PHE A 19 9.30 -7.48 -3.70
CA PHE A 19 10.39 -6.94 -4.50
C PHE A 19 11.07 -8.04 -5.31
N ASP A 20 11.19 -7.84 -6.61
CA ASP A 20 11.97 -8.69 -7.52
C ASP A 20 13.15 -7.87 -8.07
N ALA A 21 14.35 -8.19 -7.57
CA ALA A 21 15.59 -7.53 -7.99
C ALA A 21 15.99 -7.86 -9.44
N SER A 22 15.64 -9.06 -9.93
CA SER A 22 15.99 -9.54 -11.27
C SER A 22 15.10 -8.87 -12.31
N ALA A 23 13.79 -8.85 -12.07
CA ALA A 23 12.82 -8.17 -12.93
C ALA A 23 12.81 -6.64 -12.72
N LYS A 24 13.42 -6.14 -11.64
CA LYS A 24 13.39 -4.73 -11.22
C LYS A 24 11.96 -4.21 -11.04
N THR A 25 11.13 -5.02 -10.38
CA THR A 25 9.73 -4.68 -10.13
C THR A 25 9.37 -4.81 -8.66
N VAL A 26 8.35 -4.07 -8.24
CA VAL A 26 7.69 -4.22 -6.95
C VAL A 26 6.24 -4.57 -7.22
N ALA A 27 5.86 -5.83 -6.96
CA ALA A 27 4.47 -6.23 -6.95
C ALA A 27 3.83 -5.79 -5.63
N VAL A 28 2.63 -5.25 -5.70
CA VAL A 28 1.90 -4.72 -4.55
C VAL A 28 0.45 -5.20 -4.60
N GLN A 29 -0.09 -5.54 -3.44
CA GLN A 29 -1.42 -6.12 -3.33
C GLN A 29 -2.13 -5.56 -2.11
N ASP A 30 -3.37 -5.10 -2.30
CA ASP A 30 -4.24 -4.73 -1.20
C ASP A 30 -4.92 -5.99 -0.64
N GLY A 31 -4.70 -6.25 0.64
CA GLY A 31 -5.37 -7.28 1.44
C GLY A 31 -6.20 -6.69 2.58
N SER A 32 -6.52 -5.39 2.50
CA SER A 32 -7.28 -4.68 3.52
C SER A 32 -8.67 -5.27 3.68
N THR A 33 -9.17 -5.26 4.91
CA THR A 33 -10.55 -5.65 5.22
C THR A 33 -11.35 -4.43 5.65
N TYR A 34 -12.60 -4.36 5.19
CA TYR A 34 -13.48 -3.23 5.34
C TYR A 34 -14.69 -3.64 6.17
N GLY A 35 -15.22 -2.70 6.95
CA GLY A 35 -16.46 -2.90 7.69
C GLY A 35 -17.67 -3.08 6.78
N SER A 36 -18.79 -3.52 7.37
CA SER A 36 -20.03 -3.74 6.64
C SER A 36 -20.49 -2.47 5.89
N GLY A 37 -20.80 -2.63 4.60
CA GLY A 37 -21.21 -1.55 3.72
C GLY A 37 -20.12 -0.52 3.41
N ASP A 38 -18.84 -0.82 3.65
CA ASP A 38 -17.69 -0.06 3.15
C ASP A 38 -16.88 -0.92 2.16
N GLY A 39 -15.96 -0.31 1.45
CA GLY A 39 -15.06 -1.01 0.53
C GLY A 39 -13.89 -0.15 0.10
N LEU A 40 -13.02 -0.72 -0.71
CA LEU A 40 -11.91 0.02 -1.30
C LEU A 40 -12.45 1.07 -2.27
N LYS A 41 -12.00 2.32 -2.11
CA LYS A 41 -12.12 3.37 -3.13
C LYS A 41 -10.87 3.37 -4.00
N LYS A 42 -9.69 3.45 -3.36
CA LYS A 42 -8.38 3.35 -4.01
C LYS A 42 -7.24 3.22 -3.01
N VAL A 43 -6.15 2.59 -3.40
CA VAL A 43 -4.87 2.61 -2.68
C VAL A 43 -3.88 3.38 -3.53
N HIS A 44 -3.38 4.49 -3.02
CA HIS A 44 -2.25 5.18 -3.64
C HIS A 44 -0.96 4.53 -3.17
N ILE A 45 -0.08 4.16 -4.10
CA ILE A 45 1.19 3.53 -3.79
C ILE A 45 2.30 4.40 -4.33
N LYS A 46 3.34 4.57 -3.53
CA LYS A 46 4.55 5.30 -3.90
C LYS A 46 5.75 4.48 -3.45
N VAL A 47 6.63 4.18 -4.40
CA VAL A 47 7.93 3.57 -4.15
C VAL A 47 8.98 4.63 -4.44
N HIS A 48 9.90 4.89 -3.52
CA HIS A 48 10.97 5.86 -3.71
C HIS A 48 12.34 5.31 -3.32
N ASP A 49 13.36 5.83 -4.00
CA ASP A 49 14.75 5.59 -3.64
C ASP A 49 15.25 6.62 -2.61
N GLN A 50 16.49 6.44 -2.15
CA GLN A 50 17.12 7.38 -1.20
C GLN A 50 17.57 8.70 -1.83
N PHE A 51 17.53 8.80 -3.16
CA PHE A 51 17.92 9.99 -3.92
C PHE A 51 16.72 10.88 -4.28
N GLY A 52 15.51 10.47 -3.88
CA GLY A 52 14.27 11.21 -4.09
C GLY A 52 13.54 10.89 -5.39
N ASN A 53 14.00 9.92 -6.18
CA ASN A 53 13.23 9.44 -7.33
C ASN A 53 12.09 8.55 -6.84
N GLU A 54 10.95 8.64 -7.49
CA GLU A 54 9.75 7.92 -7.10
C GLU A 54 8.97 7.34 -8.28
N LYS A 55 8.27 6.26 -8.01
CA LYS A 55 7.28 5.64 -8.87
C LYS A 55 5.97 5.56 -8.11
N ARG A 56 4.88 5.81 -8.82
CA ARG A 56 3.53 5.83 -8.24
C ARG A 56 2.62 4.91 -9.03
N ASP A 57 1.71 4.26 -8.31
CA ASP A 57 0.65 3.46 -8.91
C ASP A 57 -0.61 3.55 -8.03
N THR A 58 -1.73 3.04 -8.53
CA THR A 58 -3.00 3.03 -7.83
C THR A 58 -3.70 1.69 -7.99
N ILE A 59 -4.12 1.11 -6.87
CA ILE A 59 -4.98 -0.07 -6.83
C ILE A 59 -6.42 0.40 -6.61
N THR A 60 -7.37 -0.07 -7.42
CA THR A 60 -8.81 0.21 -7.25
C THR A 60 -9.63 -1.02 -6.88
N THR A 61 -8.99 -2.18 -6.79
CA THR A 61 -9.63 -3.48 -6.54
C THR A 61 -8.87 -4.20 -5.44
N THR A 62 -9.55 -4.86 -4.51
CA THR A 62 -8.93 -5.63 -3.42
C THR A 62 -8.47 -7.02 -3.88
N GLY A 63 -7.52 -7.61 -3.16
CA GLY A 63 -7.03 -8.96 -3.37
C GLY A 63 -6.21 -9.15 -4.65
N SER A 64 -6.07 -10.40 -5.09
CA SER A 64 -5.21 -10.77 -6.24
C SER A 64 -5.65 -10.13 -7.56
N GLY A 65 -6.95 -9.84 -7.72
CA GLY A 65 -7.47 -9.18 -8.91
C GLY A 65 -7.07 -7.70 -9.02
N GLY A 66 -6.59 -7.08 -7.95
CA GLY A 66 -6.11 -5.70 -7.93
C GLY A 66 -4.60 -5.56 -7.75
N ALA A 67 -3.85 -6.67 -7.75
CA ALA A 67 -2.41 -6.60 -7.65
C ALA A 67 -1.81 -5.75 -8.79
N LYS A 68 -0.85 -4.90 -8.46
CA LYS A 68 -0.13 -4.05 -9.41
C LYS A 68 1.35 -4.35 -9.38
N THR A 69 2.00 -4.19 -10.52
CA THR A 69 3.45 -4.38 -10.65
C THR A 69 4.05 -3.05 -11.06
N ILE A 70 4.84 -2.47 -10.15
CA ILE A 70 5.48 -1.18 -10.34
C ILE A 70 6.88 -1.43 -10.90
N ASP A 71 7.17 -0.87 -12.07
CA ASP A 71 8.53 -0.87 -12.62
C ASP A 71 9.41 0.11 -11.86
N VAL A 72 10.45 -0.41 -11.20
CA VAL A 72 11.45 0.35 -10.45
C VAL A 72 12.80 0.34 -11.14
N SER A 73 12.85 -0.02 -12.42
CA SER A 73 14.08 -0.12 -13.22
C SER A 73 14.86 1.20 -13.30
N THR A 74 14.15 2.32 -13.20
CA THR A 74 14.72 3.68 -13.23
C THR A 74 15.11 4.20 -11.85
N LEU A 75 14.84 3.46 -10.76
CA LEU A 75 15.23 3.84 -9.40
C LEU A 75 16.61 3.27 -9.07
N ASN A 76 17.31 3.88 -8.11
CA ASN A 76 18.60 3.35 -7.68
C ASN A 76 18.43 2.14 -6.76
N LEU A 77 18.65 0.94 -7.31
CA LEU A 77 18.57 -0.34 -6.59
C LEU A 77 19.85 -0.69 -5.81
N SER A 78 20.89 0.14 -5.85
CA SER A 78 22.12 -0.06 -5.05
C SER A 78 21.89 0.17 -3.55
N LYS A 79 20.78 0.83 -3.22
CA LYS A 79 20.29 1.04 -1.86
C LYS A 79 18.89 0.46 -1.76
N PRO A 80 18.46 0.03 -0.57
CA PRO A 80 17.13 -0.53 -0.42
C PRO A 80 16.09 0.57 -0.60
N LEU A 81 15.00 0.22 -1.28
CA LEU A 81 13.91 1.16 -1.60
C LEU A 81 13.00 1.33 -0.39
N ASN A 82 12.12 2.33 -0.45
CA ASN A 82 11.04 2.49 0.52
C ASN A 82 9.71 2.53 -0.21
N ILE A 83 8.67 2.02 0.42
CA ILE A 83 7.31 2.03 -0.10
C ILE A 83 6.38 2.67 0.93
N THR A 84 5.47 3.50 0.43
CA THR A 84 4.38 4.09 1.19
C THR A 84 3.08 3.80 0.45
N ALA A 85 2.03 3.46 1.17
CA ALA A 85 0.70 3.34 0.60
C ALA A 85 -0.34 4.05 1.46
N THR A 86 -1.30 4.68 0.80
CA THR A 86 -2.48 5.28 1.43
C THR A 86 -3.70 4.53 0.93
N VAL A 87 -4.35 3.76 1.81
CA VAL A 87 -5.61 3.07 1.53
C VAL A 87 -6.76 4.03 1.82
N ILE A 88 -7.64 4.23 0.85
CA ILE A 88 -8.80 5.10 0.94
C ILE A 88 -10.05 4.26 0.75
N THR A 89 -10.99 4.34 1.69
CA THR A 89 -12.27 3.62 1.61
C THR A 89 -13.37 4.45 0.96
N ASN A 90 -14.49 3.83 0.60
CA ASN A 90 -15.65 4.51 0.02
C ASN A 90 -16.32 5.48 1.00
N LYS A 91 -16.11 5.28 2.31
CA LYS A 91 -16.54 6.17 3.38
C LYS A 91 -15.51 7.26 3.73
N ASP A 92 -14.49 7.43 2.89
CA ASP A 92 -13.41 8.40 3.05
C ASP A 92 -12.58 8.20 4.34
N PHE A 93 -12.48 6.96 4.84
CA PHE A 93 -11.45 6.62 5.81
C PHE A 93 -10.11 6.47 5.10
N HIS A 94 -9.06 6.96 5.75
CA HIS A 94 -7.71 6.93 5.22
C HIS A 94 -6.82 6.13 6.15
N ALA A 95 -6.01 5.23 5.59
CA ALA A 95 -4.94 4.57 6.31
C ALA A 95 -3.61 4.71 5.57
N ASP A 96 -2.65 5.35 6.22
CA ASP A 96 -1.30 5.52 5.69
C ASP A 96 -0.38 4.45 6.28
N GLY A 97 0.26 3.66 5.42
CA GLY A 97 1.21 2.63 5.80
C GLY A 97 2.53 2.79 5.05
N SER A 98 3.60 2.27 5.64
CA SER A 98 4.93 2.33 5.03
C SER A 98 5.76 1.09 5.34
N ALA A 99 6.68 0.78 4.44
CA ALA A 99 7.75 -0.15 4.68
C ALA A 99 9.07 0.46 4.18
N PHE A 100 10.09 0.37 5.01
CA PHE A 100 11.41 0.90 4.74
C PHE A 100 12.38 -0.23 4.48
N HIS A 101 13.41 0.07 3.69
CA HIS A 101 14.46 -0.88 3.34
C HIS A 101 13.93 -2.16 2.65
N ILE A 102 13.02 -2.00 1.68
CA ILE A 102 12.43 -3.14 0.97
C ILE A 102 13.47 -3.80 0.06
N GLN A 103 13.72 -5.10 0.30
CA GLN A 103 14.61 -5.94 -0.51
C GLN A 103 14.10 -7.38 -0.66
N ALA A 104 12.91 -7.67 -0.11
CA ALA A 104 12.25 -8.97 -0.15
C ALA A 104 10.73 -8.75 -0.12
N ALA A 105 9.96 -9.83 -0.10
CA ALA A 105 8.53 -9.75 0.17
C ALA A 105 8.26 -9.35 1.63
N GLY A 106 7.18 -8.60 1.85
CA GLY A 106 6.78 -8.15 3.18
C GLY A 106 5.41 -7.48 3.17
N ASP A 107 5.02 -6.96 4.33
CA ASP A 107 3.79 -6.20 4.53
C ASP A 107 4.12 -4.77 4.94
N LEU A 108 3.30 -3.82 4.51
CA LEU A 108 3.34 -2.45 5.03
C LEU A 108 2.91 -2.44 6.50
N ALA A 109 3.58 -1.60 7.28
CA ALA A 109 3.35 -1.43 8.70
C ALA A 109 3.16 0.05 9.06
N GLY A 110 2.97 0.33 10.36
CA GLY A 110 2.84 1.69 10.86
C GLY A 110 1.54 2.38 10.40
N TRP A 111 0.46 1.61 10.26
CA TRP A 111 -0.82 2.10 9.77
C TRP A 111 -1.41 3.19 10.66
N ASP A 112 -1.45 4.41 10.14
CA ASP A 112 -2.08 5.56 10.76
C ASP A 112 -3.47 5.76 10.16
N LYS A 113 -4.53 5.58 10.97
CA LYS A 113 -5.93 5.55 10.53
C LYS A 113 -6.63 6.87 10.89
N LYS A 114 -7.28 7.50 9.92
CA LYS A 114 -7.93 8.82 10.02
C LYS A 114 -9.31 8.81 9.41
#